data_AF-A0A016V9H0-F1
#
_entry.id   AF-A0A016V9H0-F1
#
_cell.length_a   1.000
_cell.length_b   1.000
_cell.length_c   1.000
_cell.angle_alpha   90.00
_cell.angle_beta   90.00
_cell.angle_gamma   90.00
#
_symmetry.space_group_name_H-M   'P 1'
#
loop_
_entity.id
_entity.type
_entity.pdbx_description
1 polymer ?
#
loop_
_entity_poly.entity_id
_entity_poly.type
_entity_poly.pdbx_seq_one_letter_code
_entity_poly.pdbx_strand_id
1 'polypeptide(L)'
;MNYSLKCLPEDQLRLSGSELEHLLYTAIFPPLCVFGLIGNTLTIMVLVSNDLMSRANIFLACLAVCDVCFLILMIPHSMGNFDYFAFSLLFRYLYLRSKIHLVAFANWTSAVSIWLVVGVCFERVIGVRSPLHRLAAPSKRRLAAGLLLLLSACAALTCYNHVSQQCFMKLFCHDTQWISMCLDVNTNA
;
A
#
# COMPACT_ATOMS: atom_id res chain seq x y z
N MET A 1 -8.29 -29.30 -23.75
CA MET A 1 -8.97 -29.68 -22.49
C MET A 1 -9.95 -28.57 -22.11
N ASN A 2 -11.20 -28.90 -21.80
CA ASN A 2 -12.25 -27.91 -21.57
C ASN A 2 -12.16 -27.40 -20.12
N TYR A 3 -11.35 -26.36 -19.88
CA TYR A 3 -11.04 -25.85 -18.54
C TYR A 3 -12.27 -25.41 -17.76
N SER A 4 -13.36 -25.03 -18.44
CA SER A 4 -14.62 -24.61 -17.83
C SER A 4 -15.31 -25.71 -17.01
N LEU A 5 -15.04 -27.00 -17.22
CA LEU A 5 -15.67 -28.09 -16.46
C LEU A 5 -14.94 -28.46 -15.16
N LYS A 6 -13.72 -27.96 -14.96
CA LYS A 6 -12.92 -28.30 -13.77
C LYS A 6 -13.21 -27.29 -12.66
N CYS A 7 -13.72 -27.78 -11.54
CA CYS A 7 -13.92 -26.99 -10.32
C CYS A 7 -12.72 -27.15 -9.40
N LEU A 8 -12.24 -26.06 -8.81
CA LEU A 8 -11.17 -26.09 -7.82
C LEU A 8 -11.76 -26.19 -6.41
N PRO A 9 -11.08 -26.90 -5.49
CA PRO A 9 -11.46 -26.95 -4.10
C PRO A 9 -11.27 -25.56 -3.44
N GLU A 10 -12.09 -25.27 -2.43
CA GLU A 10 -12.23 -23.93 -1.83
C GLU A 10 -10.94 -23.40 -1.19
N ASP A 11 -10.09 -24.29 -0.71
CA ASP A 11 -8.75 -24.01 -0.21
C ASP A 11 -7.86 -23.35 -1.27
N GLN A 12 -7.96 -23.78 -2.54
CA GLN A 12 -7.21 -23.17 -3.64
C GLN A 12 -7.86 -21.92 -4.22
N LEU A 13 -9.11 -21.62 -3.85
CA LEU A 13 -9.75 -20.35 -4.16
C LEU A 13 -9.39 -19.25 -3.17
N ARG A 14 -8.87 -19.58 -1.98
CA ARG A 14 -8.40 -18.58 -1.03
C ARG A 14 -7.15 -17.90 -1.59
N LEU A 15 -7.10 -16.57 -1.45
CA LEU A 15 -5.98 -15.76 -1.92
C LEU A 15 -4.72 -15.91 -1.05
N SER A 16 -4.90 -16.41 0.17
CA SER A 16 -3.83 -16.68 1.12
C SER A 16 -3.13 -17.99 0.79
N GLY A 17 -1.82 -17.94 0.57
CA GLY A 17 -1.01 -19.14 0.28
C GLY A 17 -0.70 -19.99 1.52
N SER A 18 -0.90 -19.44 2.72
CA SER A 18 -0.63 -20.11 3.99
C SER A 18 -1.67 -19.77 5.07
N GLU A 19 -1.80 -20.63 6.09
CA GLU A 19 -2.64 -20.36 7.27
C GLU A 19 -2.19 -19.09 8.02
N LEU A 20 -0.88 -18.80 8.01
CA LEU A 20 -0.33 -17.61 8.65
C LEU A 20 -0.80 -16.33 7.94
N GLU A 21 -0.74 -16.30 6.62
CA GLU A 21 -1.18 -15.15 5.83
C GLU A 21 -2.68 -14.90 6.02
N HIS A 22 -3.48 -15.97 6.13
CA HIS A 22 -4.91 -15.88 6.37
C HIS A 22 -5.17 -15.26 7.75
N LEU A 23 -4.49 -15.75 8.79
CA LEU A 23 -4.58 -15.20 10.14
C LEU A 23 -4.15 -13.73 10.20
N LEU A 24 -3.08 -13.35 9.50
CA LEU A 24 -2.60 -11.98 9.45
C LEU A 24 -3.66 -11.04 8.86
N TYR A 25 -4.27 -11.40 7.73
CA TYR A 25 -5.22 -10.52 7.05
C TYR A 25 -6.63 -10.52 7.65
N THR A 26 -7.03 -11.58 8.35
CA THR A 26 -8.38 -11.69 8.93
C THR A 26 -8.44 -11.29 10.40
N ALA A 27 -7.40 -11.60 11.20
CA ALA A 27 -7.40 -11.34 12.64
C ALA A 27 -6.56 -10.12 13.05
N ILE A 28 -5.38 -9.94 12.46
CA ILE A 28 -4.41 -8.92 12.90
C ILE A 28 -4.59 -7.59 12.14
N PHE A 29 -4.79 -7.66 10.82
CA PHE A 29 -4.90 -6.48 9.98
C PHE A 29 -6.11 -5.59 10.32
N PRO A 30 -7.33 -6.11 10.55
CA PRO A 30 -8.49 -5.23 10.75
C PRO A 30 -8.37 -4.31 11.98
N PRO A 31 -7.96 -4.79 13.17
CA PRO A 31 -7.68 -3.91 14.30
C PRO A 31 -6.59 -2.87 13.99
N LEU A 32 -5.47 -3.30 13.39
CA LEU A 32 -4.38 -2.38 13.01
C LEU A 32 -4.84 -1.31 12.02
N CYS A 33 -5.68 -1.67 11.05
CA CYS A 33 -6.24 -0.76 10.08
C CYS A 33 -7.12 0.29 10.76
N VAL A 34 -8.01 -0.11 11.68
CA VAL A 34 -8.86 0.82 12.43
C VAL A 34 -8.03 1.78 13.27
N PHE A 35 -7.12 1.26 14.10
CA PHE A 35 -6.26 2.11 14.93
C PHE A 35 -5.35 3.01 14.10
N GLY A 36 -4.78 2.48 13.02
CA GLY A 36 -3.91 3.22 12.11
C GLY A 36 -4.64 4.34 11.37
N LEU A 37 -5.86 4.10 10.89
CA LEU A 37 -6.68 5.14 10.24
C LEU A 37 -7.04 6.24 11.23
N ILE A 38 -7.49 5.88 12.44
CA ILE A 38 -7.84 6.86 13.48
C ILE A 38 -6.60 7.69 13.86
N GLY A 39 -5.50 7.04 14.20
CA GLY A 39 -4.27 7.71 14.66
C GLY A 39 -3.67 8.64 13.60
N ASN A 40 -3.57 8.17 12.35
CA ASN A 40 -3.01 8.99 11.27
C ASN A 40 -3.97 10.12 10.84
N THR A 41 -5.28 9.90 10.84
CA THR A 41 -6.26 10.96 10.53
C THR A 41 -6.24 12.06 11.59
N LEU A 42 -6.17 11.69 12.88
CA LEU A 42 -5.99 12.66 13.97
C LEU A 42 -4.69 13.45 13.82
N THR A 43 -3.60 12.78 13.43
CA THR A 43 -2.30 13.43 13.18
C THR A 43 -2.42 14.46 12.06
N ILE A 44 -3.08 14.13 10.95
CA ILE A 44 -3.34 15.06 9.86
C ILE A 44 -4.19 16.24 10.35
N MET A 45 -5.29 15.98 11.06
CA MET A 45 -6.19 17.02 11.57
C MET A 45 -5.45 18.02 12.47
N VAL A 46 -4.68 17.51 13.44
CA VAL A 46 -3.92 18.36 14.37
C VAL A 46 -2.84 19.15 13.63
N LEU A 47 -2.10 18.54 12.71
CA LEU A 47 -1.01 19.22 12.01
C LEU A 47 -1.50 20.27 10.99
N VAL A 48 -2.62 20.02 10.32
CA VAL A 48 -3.23 20.96 9.36
C VAL A 48 -3.92 22.12 10.07
N SER A 49 -4.51 21.90 11.25
CA SER A 49 -5.14 22.96 12.05
C SER A 49 -4.15 23.99 12.63
N ASN A 50 -2.85 23.70 12.59
CA ASN A 50 -1.81 24.61 13.07
C ASN A 50 -1.30 25.50 11.92
N ASP A 51 -1.56 26.81 11.99
CA ASP A 51 -1.11 27.80 10.98
C ASP A 51 0.43 27.90 10.83
N LEU A 52 1.19 27.43 11.83
CA LEU A 52 2.65 27.46 11.85
C LEU A 52 3.26 26.08 11.55
N MET A 53 3.07 25.57 10.33
CA MET A 53 3.69 24.30 9.93
C MET A 53 5.22 24.42 9.80
N SER A 54 5.94 23.81 10.75
CA SER A 54 7.39 23.61 10.65
C SER A 54 7.75 22.58 9.55
N ARG A 55 9.02 22.55 9.10
CA ARG A 55 9.50 21.50 8.15
C ARG A 55 9.21 20.09 8.66
N ALA A 56 9.49 19.85 9.95
CA ALA A 56 9.23 18.56 10.59
C ALA A 56 7.73 18.22 10.58
N ASN A 57 6.85 19.21 10.79
CA ASN A 57 5.40 19.01 10.75
C ASN A 57 4.92 18.66 9.34
N ILE A 58 5.54 19.22 8.28
CA ILE A 58 5.21 18.88 6.88
C ILE A 58 5.59 17.42 6.60
N PHE A 59 6.78 16.97 7.00
CA PHE A 59 7.19 15.57 6.84
C PHE A 59 6.27 14.62 7.63
N LEU A 60 5.91 14.97 8.87
CA LEU A 60 4.97 14.19 9.68
C LEU A 60 3.56 14.12 9.06
N ALA A 61 3.07 15.22 8.49
CA ALA A 61 1.78 15.23 7.80
C ALA A 61 1.82 14.37 6.53
N CYS A 62 2.89 14.48 5.73
CA CYS A 62 3.08 13.63 4.55
C CYS A 62 3.15 12.15 4.93
N LEU A 63 3.84 11.82 6.03
CA LEU A 63 3.94 10.46 6.55
C LEU A 63 2.56 9.91 6.90
N ALA A 64 1.77 10.67 7.67
CA ALA A 64 0.42 10.26 8.05
C ALA A 64 -0.50 10.08 6.83
N VAL A 65 -0.37 10.93 5.80
CA VAL A 65 -1.11 10.77 4.53
C VAL A 65 -0.71 9.47 3.83
N CYS A 66 0.59 9.17 3.73
CA CYS A 66 1.08 7.94 3.13
C CYS A 66 0.58 6.70 3.88
N ASP A 67 0.57 6.73 5.21
CA ASP A 67 0.11 5.61 6.04
C ASP A 67 -1.41 5.38 5.89
N VAL A 68 -2.22 6.45 5.85
CA VAL A 68 -3.66 6.33 5.54
C VAL A 68 -3.87 5.75 4.14
N CYS A 69 -3.15 6.26 3.14
CA CYS A 69 -3.25 5.75 1.77
C CYS A 69 -2.88 4.25 1.70
N PHE A 70 -1.79 3.85 2.35
CA PHE A 70 -1.35 2.46 2.42
C PHE A 70 -2.43 1.57 3.07
N LEU A 71 -2.97 1.98 4.21
CA LEU A 71 -4.02 1.22 4.90
C LEU A 71 -5.28 1.06 4.04
N ILE A 72 -5.72 2.13 3.39
CA ILE A 72 -6.89 2.09 2.47
C ILE A 72 -6.64 1.13 1.31
N LEU A 73 -5.45 1.18 0.70
CA LEU A 73 -5.08 0.30 -0.42
C LEU A 73 -5.03 -1.18 -0.01
N MET A 74 -4.74 -1.47 1.26
CA MET A 74 -4.70 -2.84 1.80
C MET A 74 -6.08 -3.37 2.24
N ILE A 75 -7.11 -2.53 2.39
CA ILE A 75 -8.46 -2.96 2.77
C ILE A 75 -9.04 -3.99 1.78
N PRO A 76 -9.07 -3.76 0.44
CA PRO A 76 -9.60 -4.74 -0.50
C PRO A 76 -8.86 -6.09 -0.44
N HIS A 77 -7.56 -6.05 -0.14
CA HIS A 77 -6.74 -7.24 0.01
C HIS A 77 -7.15 -8.05 1.26
N SER A 78 -7.35 -7.39 2.40
CA SER A 78 -7.88 -8.04 3.60
C SER A 78 -9.31 -8.55 3.41
N MET A 79 -10.19 -7.77 2.78
CA MET A 79 -11.56 -8.17 2.47
C MET A 79 -11.62 -9.45 1.64
N GLY A 80 -10.73 -9.62 0.66
CA GLY A 80 -10.66 -10.81 -0.19
C GLY A 80 -10.32 -12.12 0.53
N ASN A 81 -9.92 -12.06 1.81
CA ASN A 81 -9.66 -13.23 2.65
C ASN A 81 -10.88 -13.66 3.49
N PHE A 82 -11.92 -12.84 3.61
CA PHE A 82 -13.15 -13.23 4.30
C PHE A 82 -14.06 -14.03 3.38
N ASP A 83 -14.60 -15.16 3.86
CA ASP A 83 -15.43 -16.08 3.08
C ASP A 83 -16.58 -15.36 2.35
N TYR A 84 -17.26 -14.40 3.02
CA TYR A 84 -18.36 -13.62 2.43
C TYR A 84 -17.97 -12.88 1.13
N PHE A 85 -16.76 -12.30 1.09
CA PHE A 85 -16.27 -11.57 -0.08
C PHE A 85 -15.50 -12.48 -1.04
N ALA A 86 -14.86 -13.54 -0.54
CA ALA A 86 -14.08 -14.48 -1.34
C ALA A 86 -14.95 -15.27 -2.35
N PHE A 87 -16.21 -15.55 -1.98
CA PHE A 87 -17.19 -16.24 -2.84
C PHE A 87 -18.07 -15.31 -3.68
N SER A 88 -17.95 -13.99 -3.51
CA SER A 88 -18.67 -13.03 -4.36
C SER A 88 -17.97 -12.87 -5.72
N LEU A 89 -18.63 -13.34 -6.78
CA LEU A 89 -18.12 -13.28 -8.16
C LEU A 89 -17.74 -11.86 -8.61
N LEU A 90 -18.59 -10.87 -8.28
CA LEU A 90 -18.39 -9.48 -8.69
C LEU A 90 -17.19 -8.85 -7.98
N PHE A 91 -17.10 -9.03 -6.66
CA PHE A 91 -15.99 -8.51 -5.86
C PHE A 91 -14.68 -9.16 -6.30
N ARG A 92 -14.68 -10.49 -6.47
CA ARG A 92 -13.52 -11.25 -6.90
C ARG A 92 -13.03 -10.83 -8.29
N TYR A 93 -13.94 -10.62 -9.24
CA TYR A 93 -13.57 -10.13 -10.57
C TYR A 93 -12.90 -8.74 -10.52
N LEU A 94 -13.54 -7.78 -9.84
CA LEU A 94 -13.03 -6.42 -9.72
C LEU A 94 -11.69 -6.37 -8.98
N TYR A 95 -11.60 -7.12 -7.88
CA TYR A 95 -10.39 -7.21 -7.08
C TYR A 95 -9.25 -7.88 -7.86
N LEU A 96 -9.45 -9.04 -8.49
CA LEU A 96 -8.39 -9.72 -9.25
C LEU A 96 -7.90 -8.90 -10.44
N ARG A 97 -8.80 -8.17 -11.12
CA ARG A 97 -8.42 -7.24 -12.19
C ARG A 97 -7.52 -6.11 -11.67
N SER A 98 -7.87 -5.52 -10.54
CA SER A 98 -7.18 -4.35 -9.99
C SER A 98 -6.06 -4.70 -8.99
N LYS A 99 -5.93 -5.97 -8.58
CA LYS A 99 -4.99 -6.44 -7.53
C LYS A 99 -3.58 -5.95 -7.78
N ILE A 100 -3.08 -6.13 -9.00
CA ILE A 100 -1.70 -5.77 -9.36
C ILE A 100 -1.46 -4.26 -9.21
N HIS A 101 -2.45 -3.44 -9.57
CA HIS A 101 -2.38 -2.00 -9.42
C HIS A 101 -2.45 -1.60 -7.95
N LEU A 102 -3.39 -2.15 -7.18
CA LEU A 102 -3.54 -1.88 -5.75
C LEU A 102 -2.26 -2.22 -4.96
N VAL A 103 -1.68 -3.38 -5.23
CA VAL A 103 -0.42 -3.82 -4.58
C VAL A 103 0.75 -2.94 -5.00
N ALA A 104 0.85 -2.56 -6.28
CA ALA A 104 1.90 -1.65 -6.73
C ALA A 104 1.79 -0.26 -6.08
N PHE A 105 0.58 0.30 -5.99
CA PHE A 105 0.33 1.54 -5.28
C PHE A 105 0.65 1.41 -3.78
N ALA A 106 0.26 0.29 -3.15
CA ALA A 106 0.58 0.04 -1.75
C ALA A 106 2.10 0.01 -1.51
N ASN A 107 2.84 -0.74 -2.35
CA ASN A 107 4.31 -0.80 -2.29
C ASN A 107 4.96 0.56 -2.51
N TRP A 108 4.43 1.38 -3.42
CA TRP A 108 4.90 2.74 -3.63
C TRP A 108 4.67 3.60 -2.38
N THR A 109 3.45 3.60 -1.84
CA THR A 109 3.13 4.37 -0.62
C THR A 109 3.94 3.94 0.59
N SER A 110 4.23 2.64 0.75
CA SER A 110 5.06 2.13 1.85
C SER A 110 6.54 2.54 1.68
N ALA A 111 7.07 2.50 0.45
CA ALA A 111 8.43 2.95 0.17
C ALA A 111 8.59 4.45 0.48
N VAL A 112 7.61 5.26 0.09
CA VAL A 112 7.57 6.70 0.41
C VAL A 112 7.51 6.92 1.91
N SER A 113 6.64 6.19 2.64
CA SER A 113 6.53 6.28 4.11
C SER A 113 7.87 6.02 4.80
N ILE A 114 8.60 4.98 4.41
CA ILE A 114 9.93 4.67 4.96
C ILE A 114 10.92 5.84 4.79
N TRP A 115 11.00 6.41 3.58
CA TRP A 115 11.89 7.54 3.33
C TRP A 115 11.45 8.82 4.05
N LEU A 116 10.15 9.02 4.24
CA LEU A 116 9.62 10.12 5.05
C LEU A 116 10.02 9.96 6.52
N VAL A 117 9.98 8.75 7.09
CA VAL A 117 10.47 8.48 8.45
C VAL A 117 11.96 8.85 8.57
N VAL A 118 12.78 8.44 7.60
CA VAL A 118 14.20 8.85 7.55
C VAL A 118 14.35 10.37 7.50
N GLY A 119 13.53 11.05 6.70
CA GLY A 119 13.49 12.51 6.62
C GLY A 119 13.12 13.17 7.96
N VAL A 120 12.10 12.67 8.65
CA VAL A 120 11.71 13.12 10.00
C VAL A 120 12.87 12.94 10.99
N CYS A 121 13.54 11.80 10.97
CA CYS A 121 14.70 11.53 11.83
C CYS A 121 15.84 12.52 11.56
N PHE A 122 16.15 12.79 10.30
CA PHE A 122 17.20 13.73 9.92
C PHE A 122 16.89 15.16 10.38
N GLU A 123 15.66 15.63 10.16
CA GLU A 123 15.21 16.95 10.64
C GLU A 123 15.28 17.06 12.18
N ARG A 124 14.94 15.99 12.92
CA ARG A 124 15.06 15.96 14.39
C ARG A 124 16.53 16.05 14.84
N VAL A 125 17.44 15.32 14.20
CA VAL A 125 18.87 15.36 14.53
C VAL A 125 19.47 16.74 14.25
N ILE A 126 19.14 17.35 13.10
CA ILE A 126 19.56 18.72 12.77
C ILE A 126 19.01 19.71 13.80
N GLY A 127 17.75 19.56 14.19
CA GLY A 127 17.12 20.41 15.20
C GLY A 127 17.81 20.34 16.57
N VAL A 128 18.39 19.20 16.94
CA VAL A 128 19.15 19.04 18.20
C VAL A 128 20.58 19.58 18.05
N ARG A 129 21.29 19.24 16.96
CA ARG A 129 22.70 19.63 16.78
C ARG A 129 22.92 21.08 16.37
N SER A 130 21.96 21.70 15.69
CA SER A 130 22.11 23.03 15.13
C SER A 130 20.85 23.86 15.39
N PRO A 131 20.66 24.36 16.63
CA PRO A 131 19.47 25.15 16.98
C PRO A 131 19.33 26.43 16.15
N LEU A 132 20.46 27.01 15.70
CA LEU A 132 20.48 28.18 14.80
C LEU A 132 20.00 27.86 13.37
N HIS A 133 20.03 26.60 12.94
CA HIS A 133 19.52 26.19 11.63
C HIS A 133 17.98 26.28 11.55
N ARG A 134 17.29 26.34 12.70
CA ARG A 134 15.84 26.62 12.75
C ARG A 134 15.49 28.08 12.42
N LEU A 135 16.41 29.02 12.60
CA LEU A 135 16.22 30.44 12.27
C LEU A 135 16.38 30.72 10.78
N ALA A 136 17.06 29.85 10.03
CA ALA A 136 17.15 29.94 8.59
C ALA A 136 15.82 29.53 7.94
N ALA A 137 15.03 30.53 7.55
CA ALA A 137 13.74 30.33 6.90
C ALA A 137 13.87 29.35 5.72
N PRO A 138 13.09 28.26 5.70
CA PRO A 138 13.10 27.31 4.59
C PRO A 138 12.71 27.95 3.29
N SER A 139 13.45 27.65 2.23
CA SER A 139 12.89 27.74 0.89
C SER A 139 11.83 26.64 0.75
N LYS A 140 10.54 27.00 0.83
CA LYS A 140 9.41 26.10 0.57
C LYS A 140 9.57 25.35 -0.77
N ARG A 141 10.16 26.02 -1.77
CA ARG A 141 10.49 25.42 -3.08
C ARG A 141 11.49 24.26 -3.00
N ARG A 142 12.56 24.39 -2.20
CA ARG A 142 13.55 23.31 -2.05
C ARG A 142 12.96 22.09 -1.35
N LEU A 143 12.14 22.31 -0.32
CA LEU A 143 11.42 21.23 0.35
C LEU A 143 10.46 20.51 -0.59
N ALA A 144 9.63 21.27 -1.32
CA ALA A 144 8.70 20.70 -2.30
C ALA A 144 9.44 19.92 -3.41
N ALA A 145 10.54 20.46 -3.92
CA ALA A 145 11.37 19.76 -4.92
C ALA A 145 11.97 18.45 -4.37
N GLY A 146 12.44 18.46 -3.12
CA GLY A 146 12.95 17.25 -2.46
C GLY A 146 11.87 16.18 -2.25
N LEU A 147 10.67 16.57 -1.84
CA LEU A 147 9.52 15.66 -1.71
C LEU A 147 9.11 15.08 -3.06
N LEU A 148 9.03 15.91 -4.11
CA LEU A 148 8.70 15.45 -5.46
C LEU A 148 9.75 14.47 -5.99
N LEU A 149 11.04 14.75 -5.76
CA LEU A 149 12.13 13.84 -6.13
C LEU A 149 11.98 12.49 -5.41
N LEU A 150 11.75 12.51 -4.10
CA LEU A 150 11.55 11.30 -3.29
C LEU A 150 10.37 10.47 -3.81
N LEU A 151 9.22 11.11 -4.07
CA LEU A 151 8.03 10.46 -4.63
C LEU A 151 8.34 9.78 -5.97
N SER A 152 9.03 10.49 -6.86
CA SER A 152 9.40 9.99 -8.19
C SER A 152 10.41 8.83 -8.14
N ALA A 153 11.41 8.91 -7.24
CA ALA A 153 12.41 7.86 -7.07
C ALA A 153 11.78 6.58 -6.50
N CYS A 154 10.88 6.71 -5.52
CA CYS A 154 10.13 5.57 -4.98
C CYS A 154 9.21 4.95 -6.04
N ALA A 155 8.57 5.78 -6.88
CA ALA A 155 7.72 5.30 -7.97
C ALA A 155 8.55 4.51 -8.99
N ALA A 156 9.71 5.01 -9.40
CA ALA A 156 10.60 4.32 -10.33
C ALA A 156 11.06 2.96 -9.78
N LEU A 157 11.45 2.91 -8.50
CA LEU A 157 11.88 1.67 -7.84
C LEU A 157 10.76 0.62 -7.78
N THR A 158 9.55 1.04 -7.41
CA THR A 158 8.41 0.12 -7.22
C THR A 158 7.70 -0.24 -8.53
N CYS A 159 7.79 0.61 -9.55
CA CYS A 159 7.28 0.32 -10.89
C CYS A 159 7.98 -0.89 -11.51
N TYR A 160 9.25 -1.15 -11.18
CA TYR A 160 9.96 -2.36 -11.61
C TYR A 160 9.20 -3.64 -11.18
N ASN A 161 8.73 -3.69 -9.92
CA ASN A 161 7.94 -4.82 -9.42
C ASN A 161 6.57 -4.94 -10.11
N HIS A 162 5.96 -3.82 -10.52
CA HIS A 162 4.69 -3.84 -11.26
C HIS A 162 4.84 -4.41 -12.67
N VAL A 163 5.93 -4.06 -13.36
CA VAL A 163 6.20 -4.48 -14.75
C VAL A 163 6.71 -5.92 -14.83
N SER A 164 7.44 -6.40 -13.82
CA SER A 164 7.97 -7.77 -13.78
C SER A 164 6.88 -8.85 -13.71
N GLN A 165 5.70 -8.52 -13.19
CA GLN A 165 4.63 -9.48 -12.89
C GLN A 165 3.52 -9.39 -13.94
N GLN A 166 3.36 -10.42 -14.78
CA GLN A 166 2.22 -10.53 -15.71
C GLN A 166 1.15 -11.47 -15.16
N CYS A 167 -0.06 -10.95 -14.97
CA CYS A 167 -1.18 -11.73 -14.44
C CYS A 167 -2.19 -12.08 -15.53
N PHE A 168 -2.51 -13.37 -15.64
CA PHE A 168 -3.54 -13.90 -16.54
C PHE A 168 -4.77 -14.30 -15.71
N MET A 169 -5.97 -13.89 -16.16
CA MET A 169 -7.24 -14.31 -15.55
C MET A 169 -7.93 -15.34 -16.42
N LYS A 170 -8.45 -16.40 -15.80
CA LYS A 170 -9.27 -17.43 -16.44
C LYS A 170 -10.48 -17.80 -15.59
N LEU A 171 -11.52 -18.26 -16.27
CA LEU A 171 -12.78 -18.70 -15.68
C LEU A 171 -12.83 -20.23 -15.60
N PHE A 172 -13.24 -20.73 -14.44
CA PHE A 172 -13.36 -22.15 -14.14
C PHE A 172 -14.74 -22.47 -13.55
N CYS A 173 -15.08 -23.76 -13.50
CA CYS A 173 -16.33 -24.28 -12.94
C CYS A 173 -17.60 -23.62 -13.51
N HIS A 174 -17.91 -23.86 -14.78
CA HIS A 174 -19.12 -23.35 -15.46
C HIS A 174 -19.28 -21.84 -15.28
N ASP A 175 -18.17 -21.10 -15.41
CA ASP A 175 -18.11 -19.65 -15.31
C ASP A 175 -18.42 -19.07 -13.91
N THR A 176 -18.32 -19.89 -12.86
CA THR A 176 -18.59 -19.49 -11.48
C THR A 176 -17.36 -19.12 -10.66
N GLN A 177 -16.14 -19.43 -11.14
CA GLN A 177 -14.89 -19.22 -10.39
C GLN A 177 -13.86 -18.41 -11.21
N TRP A 178 -13.57 -17.17 -10.77
CA TRP A 178 -12.46 -16.36 -11.31
C TRP A 178 -11.13 -16.73 -10.65
N ILE A 179 -10.13 -17.07 -11.46
CA ILE A 179 -8.76 -17.36 -11.01
C ILE A 179 -7.79 -16.48 -11.76
N SER A 180 -6.85 -15.86 -11.03
CA SER A 180 -5.72 -15.14 -11.61
C SER A 180 -4.41 -15.84 -11.27
N MET A 181 -3.55 -16.05 -12.26
CA MET A 181 -2.18 -16.53 -12.05
C MET A 181 -1.21 -15.45 -12.51
N CYS A 182 -0.34 -15.00 -11.62
CA CYS A 182 0.71 -14.04 -11.92
C CYS A 182 2.04 -14.79 -12.09
N LEU A 183 2.71 -14.56 -13.21
CA LEU A 183 3.99 -15.15 -13.54
C LEU A 183 5.02 -14.03 -13.68
N ASP A 184 6.23 -14.26 -13.18
CA ASP A 184 7.35 -13.37 -13.45
C ASP A 184 7.75 -13.51 -14.92
N VAL A 185 7.94 -12.38 -15.59
CA VAL A 185 8.30 -12.36 -17.01
C VAL A 185 9.66 -13.05 -17.27
N ASN A 186 10.54 -13.08 -16.27
CA ASN A 186 11.87 -13.69 -16.34
C ASN A 186 11.90 -15.21 -16.08
N THR A 187 10.81 -15.83 -15.61
CA THR A 187 10.80 -17.29 -15.32
C THR A 187 10.42 -18.15 -16.53
N ASN A 188 10.34 -17.56 -17.72
CA ASN A 188 10.08 -18.28 -18.97
C ASN A 188 11.39 -18.65 -19.71
N ALA A 189 12.30 -19.34 -19.02
CA ALA A 189 13.43 -20.05 -19.63
C ALA A 189 13.30 -21.56 -19.35
#